data_AF-A0A1Q6CID7-F1
#
_entry.id   AF-A0A1Q6CID7-F1
#
_cell.length_a   1.000
_cell.length_b   1.000
_cell.length_c   1.000
_cell.angle_alpha   90.00
_cell.angle_beta   90.00
_cell.angle_gamma   90.00
#
_symmetry.space_group_name_H-M   'P 1'
#
loop_
_entity.id
_entity.type
_entity.pdbx_description
1 polymer ?
#
loop_
_entity_poly.entity_id
_entity_poly.type
_entity_poly.pdbx_seq_one_letter_code
_entity_poly.pdbx_strand_id
1 'polypeptide(L)'
;MDWTRKIHKWASLIVGIQFLLWLVSGIYFNLMDHDKAGGHQYRAHMHQTVEVNKKELVEPNIILAKASPATSIKVINLLGEFYYLVNHEKGLYANFANRYSLYHAYTGERVNIDETFVRSLAEKSYNGPGEIISVKYIEGKIDDFPKQKNPSWQVNFDDEVDTSVYIEAESGRIVGHSDADQRLAGIFFMLHFMDYANEGSFNNIAIIIFAFITLWLSTTGLIWTVDLTMRGQYKIKWFATQRKVKLFDKNKTSLGEIKLSTHNNLLSELENQHIILPSSCGGGGTCGKCRVLISPNAKVTSADAQQFDETQLGEGYRLACQHFANDVEGMTLMDVTDAKKITLQLTSSEFLSADIKELKFNVIGDSFDFKAGAFMRFLIPEGKRYTCPENIPIGYQTLWQDIENKEYQFESCSRSYSIANACKGNEEVTFTIKLLKAKNNQVPPGIGSNFLGNMAVNQCIEALGPFEDFYVTPSKHSSIVLVGAGSGMAPLKAILEEQLDNEYCENIVFIYGARSEQDLIYQDELSELSRNNKKFTYIPTLSRPEKEWLGAQGYGQKVLEMNLSSLGDISKTGFYLCGPQGMMDETIALLKAHGIENSNISFDDFS
;
A
#
# COMPACT_ATOMS: atom_id res chain seq x y z
N MET A 1 23.70 1.95 1.65
CA MET A 1 22.61 2.95 1.76
C MET A 1 21.22 2.32 1.94
N ASP A 2 21.00 1.04 1.61
CA ASP A 2 19.67 0.42 1.78
C ASP A 2 19.26 0.17 3.24
N TRP A 3 20.23 -0.13 4.11
CA TRP A 3 19.94 -0.39 5.53
C TRP A 3 19.46 0.86 6.27
N THR A 4 20.06 2.03 5.99
CA THR A 4 19.64 3.31 6.57
C THR A 4 18.23 3.70 6.11
N ARG A 5 17.87 3.43 4.85
CA ARG A 5 16.49 3.59 4.34
C ARG A 5 15.49 2.69 5.05
N LYS A 6 15.84 1.42 5.28
CA LYS A 6 14.99 0.49 6.03
C LYS A 6 14.78 0.95 7.48
N ILE A 7 15.86 1.34 8.17
CA ILE A 7 15.75 1.84 9.56
C ILE A 7 14.92 3.12 9.61
N HIS A 8 15.15 4.08 8.72
CA HIS A 8 14.39 5.33 8.70
C HIS A 8 12.89 5.07 8.48
N LYS A 9 12.53 4.14 7.57
CA LYS A 9 11.13 3.74 7.33
C LYS A 9 10.48 3.08 8.56
N TRP A 10 11.18 2.23 9.27
CA TRP A 10 10.62 1.58 10.47
C TRP A 10 10.55 2.55 11.66
N ALA A 11 11.57 3.40 11.83
CA ALA A 11 11.54 4.45 12.83
C ALA A 11 10.40 5.46 12.57
N SER A 12 10.13 5.82 11.31
CA SER A 12 9.02 6.72 10.98
C SER A 12 7.66 6.11 11.28
N LEU A 13 7.51 4.79 11.09
CA LEU A 13 6.29 4.08 11.46
C LEU A 13 6.06 4.11 12.97
N ILE A 14 7.08 3.79 13.78
CA ILE A 14 6.99 3.80 15.24
C ILE A 14 6.65 5.21 15.75
N VAL A 15 7.36 6.22 15.26
CA VAL A 15 7.11 7.63 15.61
C VAL A 15 5.70 8.04 15.18
N GLY A 16 5.27 7.69 13.97
CA GLY A 16 3.94 8.00 13.46
C GLY A 16 2.80 7.38 14.29
N ILE A 17 2.95 6.12 14.71
CA ILE A 17 1.98 5.47 15.60
C ILE A 17 1.87 6.22 16.94
N GLN A 18 2.99 6.60 17.55
CA GLN A 18 2.95 7.35 18.80
C GLN A 18 2.33 8.74 18.65
N PHE A 19 2.57 9.45 17.53
CA PHE A 19 1.87 10.71 17.22
C PHE A 19 0.36 10.52 17.10
N LEU A 20 -0.11 9.41 16.50
CA LEU A 20 -1.54 9.09 16.45
C LEU A 20 -2.10 8.84 17.85
N LEU A 21 -1.37 8.12 18.71
CA LEU A 21 -1.77 7.92 20.12
C LEU A 21 -1.83 9.25 20.88
N TRP A 22 -0.90 10.16 20.65
CA TRP A 22 -0.93 11.52 21.22
C TRP A 22 -2.09 12.36 20.70
N LEU A 23 -2.43 12.24 19.41
CA LEU A 23 -3.60 12.91 18.84
C LEU A 23 -4.89 12.39 19.48
N VAL A 24 -5.06 11.07 19.56
CA VAL A 24 -6.25 10.44 20.15
C VAL A 24 -6.38 10.78 21.64
N SER A 25 -5.29 10.67 22.40
CA SER A 25 -5.30 11.05 23.82
C SER A 25 -5.50 12.55 24.04
N GLY A 26 -4.95 13.40 23.18
CA GLY A 26 -5.17 14.85 23.21
C GLY A 26 -6.63 15.22 22.94
N ILE A 27 -7.27 14.57 21.97
CA ILE A 27 -8.71 14.73 21.70
C ILE A 27 -9.52 14.28 22.92
N TYR A 28 -9.17 13.13 23.51
CA TYR A 28 -9.83 12.64 24.72
C TYR A 28 -9.76 13.68 25.85
N PHE A 29 -8.59 14.26 26.14
CA PHE A 29 -8.46 15.27 27.20
C PHE A 29 -9.23 16.55 26.91
N ASN A 30 -9.52 16.86 25.65
CA ASN A 30 -10.34 18.01 25.28
C ASN A 30 -11.84 17.74 25.52
N LEU A 31 -12.27 16.49 25.36
CA LEU A 31 -13.67 16.08 25.47
C LEU A 31 -14.06 15.60 26.87
N MET A 32 -13.12 15.09 27.65
CA MET A 32 -13.38 14.53 28.98
C MET A 32 -13.59 15.62 30.03
N ASP A 33 -14.54 15.40 30.94
CA ASP A 33 -14.82 16.27 32.08
C ASP A 33 -13.68 16.17 33.12
N HIS A 34 -13.15 17.31 33.54
CA HIS A 34 -12.02 17.37 34.47
C HIS A 34 -12.39 16.84 35.86
N ASP A 35 -13.62 17.07 36.33
CA ASP A 35 -14.04 16.65 37.67
C ASP A 35 -14.20 15.13 37.75
N LYS A 36 -14.68 14.51 36.67
CA LYS A 36 -14.77 13.05 36.51
C LYS A 36 -13.40 12.41 36.38
N ALA A 37 -12.50 13.01 35.60
CA ALA A 37 -11.14 12.50 35.44
C ALA A 37 -10.34 12.46 36.75
N GLY A 38 -10.72 13.26 37.76
CA GLY A 38 -10.11 13.27 39.08
C GLY A 38 -10.63 12.20 40.05
N GLY A 39 -11.69 11.47 39.70
CA GLY A 39 -12.29 10.43 40.55
C GLY A 39 -12.92 10.98 41.83
N HIS A 40 -13.52 12.17 41.76
CA HIS A 40 -14.05 12.88 42.93
C HIS A 40 -15.58 12.88 43.00
N GLN A 41 -16.26 12.18 42.11
CA GLN A 41 -17.72 12.22 41.98
C GLN A 41 -18.44 11.92 43.30
N TYR A 42 -17.99 10.88 44.02
CA TYR A 42 -18.58 10.50 45.32
C TYR A 42 -17.71 10.81 46.54
N ARG A 43 -16.78 11.76 46.40
CA ARG A 43 -15.89 12.14 47.49
C ARG A 43 -16.53 13.18 48.39
N ALA A 44 -16.71 12.84 49.68
CA ALA A 44 -17.14 13.81 50.68
C ALA A 44 -15.96 14.69 51.16
N HIS A 45 -16.12 16.01 51.12
CA HIS A 45 -15.18 16.93 51.76
C HIS A 45 -15.43 16.97 53.28
N MET A 46 -14.56 16.33 54.05
CA MET A 46 -14.65 16.37 55.51
C MET A 46 -14.05 17.67 56.07
N HIS A 47 -14.90 18.54 56.62
CA HIS A 47 -14.51 19.60 57.55
C HIS A 47 -15.31 19.47 58.85
N GLN A 48 -14.88 18.55 59.72
CA GLN A 48 -15.34 18.54 61.11
C GLN A 48 -14.28 19.22 61.98
N THR A 49 -14.55 20.48 62.35
CA THR A 49 -13.84 21.15 63.44
C THR A 49 -14.36 20.62 64.77
N VAL A 50 -13.70 19.59 65.30
CA VAL A 50 -13.92 19.11 66.67
C VAL A 50 -12.96 19.87 67.60
N GLU A 51 -13.48 20.56 68.61
CA GLU A 51 -12.64 21.21 69.61
C GLU A 51 -11.90 20.16 70.45
N VAL A 52 -10.57 20.21 70.42
CA VAL A 52 -9.73 19.31 71.21
C VAL A 52 -9.70 19.78 72.66
N ASN A 53 -10.22 18.98 73.59
CA ASN A 53 -10.00 19.22 75.01
C ASN A 53 -8.57 18.80 75.41
N LYS A 54 -7.63 19.73 75.31
CA LYS A 54 -6.19 19.49 75.57
C LYS A 54 -5.89 19.03 77.00
N LYS A 55 -6.79 19.22 77.96
CA LYS A 55 -6.57 18.84 79.36
C LYS A 55 -6.83 17.36 79.66
N GLU A 56 -7.54 16.68 78.77
CA GLU A 56 -7.93 15.26 78.92
C GLU A 56 -7.05 14.32 78.10
N LEU A 57 -6.14 14.86 77.30
CA LEU A 57 -5.22 14.05 76.51
C LEU A 57 -4.13 13.44 77.39
N VAL A 58 -3.81 12.17 77.14
CA VAL A 58 -2.66 11.50 77.76
C VAL A 58 -1.38 12.23 77.36
N GLU A 59 -0.46 12.42 78.31
CA GLU A 59 0.82 13.09 78.02
C GLU A 59 1.62 12.32 76.95
N PRO A 60 2.14 13.01 75.91
CA PRO A 60 2.92 12.39 74.85
C PRO A 60 4.08 11.51 75.32
N ASN A 61 4.72 11.86 76.45
CA ASN A 61 5.82 11.09 77.04
C ASN A 61 5.40 9.66 77.44
N ILE A 62 4.16 9.49 77.92
CA ILE A 62 3.62 8.17 78.30
C ILE A 62 3.45 7.30 77.06
N ILE A 63 3.03 7.90 75.94
CA ILE A 63 2.88 7.21 74.65
C ILE A 63 4.23 6.85 74.05
N LEU A 64 5.18 7.79 74.07
CA LEU A 64 6.55 7.57 73.59
C LEU A 64 7.29 6.50 74.40
N ALA A 65 7.02 6.38 75.69
CA ALA A 65 7.58 5.31 76.53
C ALA A 65 7.04 3.91 76.16
N LYS A 66 5.84 3.82 75.57
CA LYS A 66 5.21 2.57 75.11
C LYS A 66 5.54 2.23 73.65
N ALA A 67 6.12 3.16 72.89
CA ALA A 67 6.38 3.03 71.47
C ALA A 67 7.86 2.70 71.20
N SER A 68 8.16 1.96 70.12
CA SER A 68 9.53 1.83 69.57
C SER A 68 10.11 3.21 69.22
N PRO A 69 11.43 3.38 69.01
CA PRO A 69 12.03 4.69 68.75
C PRO A 69 11.23 5.49 67.72
N ALA A 70 10.74 6.67 68.13
CA ALA A 70 9.83 7.50 67.35
C ALA A 70 10.57 8.74 66.85
N THR A 71 10.37 9.07 65.58
CA THR A 71 10.92 10.27 64.95
C THR A 71 10.03 11.49 65.13
N SER A 72 8.72 11.29 65.22
CA SER A 72 7.74 12.34 65.48
C SER A 72 6.43 11.79 66.02
N ILE A 73 5.67 12.63 66.72
CA ILE A 73 4.32 12.35 67.22
C ILE A 73 3.40 13.51 66.83
N LYS A 74 2.21 13.20 66.33
CA LYS A 74 1.20 14.19 65.92
C LYS A 74 -0.18 13.77 66.39
N VAL A 75 -0.99 14.71 66.86
CA VAL A 75 -2.42 14.46 67.12
C VAL A 75 -3.18 14.54 65.80
N ILE A 76 -3.97 13.52 65.50
CA ILE A 76 -4.87 13.44 64.35
C ILE A 76 -6.30 13.16 64.81
N ASN A 77 -7.28 13.51 63.99
CA ASN A 77 -8.69 13.18 64.23
C ASN A 77 -9.13 12.13 63.20
N LEU A 78 -9.71 11.03 63.66
CA LEU A 78 -10.29 9.99 62.81
C LEU A 78 -11.69 9.67 63.36
N LEU A 79 -12.71 9.71 62.50
CA LEU A 79 -14.11 9.43 62.85
C LEU A 79 -14.71 10.32 63.97
N GLY A 80 -14.07 11.44 64.33
CA GLY A 80 -14.52 12.32 65.42
C GLY A 80 -13.72 12.14 66.71
N GLU A 81 -12.90 11.09 66.80
CA GLU A 81 -12.03 10.80 67.94
C GLU A 81 -10.58 11.25 67.69
N PHE A 82 -9.83 11.48 68.76
CA PHE A 82 -8.44 11.94 68.68
C PHE A 82 -7.45 10.80 68.92
N TYR A 83 -6.40 10.76 68.09
CA TYR A 83 -5.34 9.77 68.13
C TYR A 83 -3.96 10.41 68.06
N TYR A 84 -2.99 9.80 68.73
CA TYR A 84 -1.58 10.06 68.52
C TYR A 84 -1.05 9.18 67.39
N LEU A 85 -0.67 9.81 66.29
CA LEU A 85 0.07 9.18 65.19
C LEU A 85 1.57 9.29 65.49
N VAL A 86 2.19 8.16 65.80
CA VAL A 86 3.61 8.05 66.10
C VAL A 86 4.32 7.53 64.86
N ASN A 87 5.31 8.28 64.35
CA ASN A 87 6.08 7.88 63.19
C ASN A 87 7.42 7.27 63.62
N HIS A 88 7.70 6.04 63.20
CA HIS A 88 8.94 5.31 63.47
C HIS A 88 9.98 5.48 62.37
N GLU A 89 9.55 5.65 61.13
CA GLU A 89 10.42 5.83 59.97
C GLU A 89 9.80 6.87 59.04
N LYS A 90 10.41 8.07 58.99
CA LYS A 90 9.85 9.21 58.27
C LYS A 90 10.41 9.29 56.86
N GLY A 91 9.57 8.98 55.88
CA GLY A 91 9.83 9.25 54.47
C GLY A 91 9.75 10.74 54.13
N LEU A 92 10.27 11.12 52.96
CA LEU A 92 10.27 12.52 52.51
C LEU A 92 8.86 13.07 52.27
N TYR A 93 7.93 12.22 51.83
CA TYR A 93 6.53 12.55 51.55
C TYR A 93 5.59 11.51 52.16
N ALA A 94 4.31 11.86 52.34
CA ALA A 94 3.31 10.97 52.94
C ALA A 94 3.11 9.66 52.17
N ASN A 95 3.27 9.67 50.84
CA ASN A 95 3.07 8.51 49.98
C ASN A 95 4.32 7.61 49.89
N PHE A 96 5.47 8.02 50.45
CA PHE A 96 6.67 7.19 50.53
C PHE A 96 6.56 6.22 51.70
N ALA A 97 7.44 5.21 51.73
CA ALA A 97 7.57 4.28 52.85
C ALA A 97 7.68 5.06 54.18
N ASN A 98 6.62 5.01 54.97
CA ASN A 98 6.56 5.49 56.34
C ASN A 98 6.04 4.37 57.21
N ARG A 99 6.50 4.31 58.46
CA ARG A 99 6.00 3.36 59.46
C ARG A 99 5.34 4.09 60.61
N TYR A 100 4.07 3.79 60.86
CA TYR A 100 3.27 4.44 61.88
C TYR A 100 2.78 3.46 62.94
N SER A 101 2.54 3.99 64.13
CA SER A 101 1.67 3.36 65.11
C SER A 101 0.65 4.37 65.60
N LEU A 102 -0.56 3.88 65.87
CA LEU A 102 -1.70 4.68 66.28
C LEU A 102 -2.03 4.39 67.74
N TYR A 103 -2.19 5.44 68.55
CA TYR A 103 -2.61 5.33 69.94
C TYR A 103 -3.80 6.23 70.21
N HIS A 104 -4.81 5.76 70.93
CA HIS A 104 -5.96 6.56 71.30
C HIS A 104 -5.56 7.68 72.27
N ALA A 105 -5.94 8.93 71.99
CA ALA A 105 -5.34 10.08 72.68
C ALA A 105 -5.82 10.26 74.13
N TYR A 106 -6.98 9.69 74.50
CA TYR A 106 -7.55 9.77 75.84
C TYR A 106 -7.21 8.56 76.73
N THR A 107 -7.07 7.37 76.15
CA THR A 107 -6.78 6.12 76.91
C THR A 107 -5.30 5.75 76.86
N GLY A 108 -4.58 6.20 75.82
CA GLY A 108 -3.18 5.88 75.61
C GLY A 108 -2.93 4.40 75.27
N GLU A 109 -3.96 3.70 74.80
CA GLU A 109 -3.88 2.34 74.30
C GLU A 109 -3.58 2.32 72.80
N ARG A 110 -2.88 1.28 72.34
CA ARG A 110 -2.55 1.10 70.92
C ARG A 110 -3.78 0.63 70.16
N VAL A 111 -4.03 1.26 69.01
CA VAL A 111 -5.15 0.92 68.11
C VAL A 111 -4.58 0.38 66.82
N ASN A 112 -5.09 -0.76 66.37
CA ASN A 112 -4.80 -1.30 65.05
C ASN A 112 -5.97 -0.97 64.13
N ILE A 113 -5.67 -0.55 62.90
CA ILE A 113 -6.69 -0.26 61.90
C ILE A 113 -7.07 -1.60 61.26
N ASP A 114 -8.19 -2.15 61.72
CA ASP A 114 -8.78 -3.38 61.18
C ASP A 114 -9.80 -3.08 60.07
N GLU A 115 -10.36 -4.14 59.48
CA GLU A 115 -11.36 -4.02 58.41
C GLU A 115 -12.58 -3.19 58.84
N THR A 116 -13.04 -3.33 60.09
CA THR A 116 -14.23 -2.61 60.59
C THR A 116 -13.99 -1.11 60.70
N PHE A 117 -12.80 -0.74 61.19
CA PHE A 117 -12.35 0.65 61.27
C PHE A 117 -12.23 1.28 59.87
N VAL A 118 -11.68 0.53 58.91
CA VAL A 118 -11.52 0.95 57.52
C VAL A 118 -12.87 1.14 56.83
N ARG A 119 -13.83 0.22 57.01
CA ARG A 119 -15.19 0.36 56.48
C ARG A 119 -15.83 1.66 56.95
N SER A 120 -15.72 1.96 58.25
CA SER A 120 -16.29 3.16 58.85
C SER A 120 -15.64 4.44 58.31
N LEU A 121 -14.31 4.43 58.11
CA LEU A 121 -13.58 5.54 57.47
C LEU A 121 -14.00 5.74 56.01
N ALA A 122 -14.16 4.65 55.26
CA ALA A 122 -14.54 4.71 53.86
C ALA A 122 -15.97 5.27 53.71
N GLU A 123 -16.94 4.74 54.46
CA GLU A 123 -18.34 5.22 54.49
C GLU A 123 -18.42 6.70 54.81
N LYS A 124 -17.66 7.19 55.80
CA LYS A 124 -17.68 8.61 56.16
C LYS A 124 -17.06 9.51 55.08
N SER A 125 -16.18 8.96 54.24
CA SER A 125 -15.53 9.68 53.14
C SER A 125 -16.31 9.62 51.81
N TYR A 126 -17.32 8.76 51.74
CA TYR A 126 -18.13 8.47 50.56
C TYR A 126 -19.52 9.11 50.69
N ASN A 127 -20.03 9.72 49.63
CA ASN A 127 -21.38 10.33 49.61
C ASN A 127 -22.28 9.80 48.48
N GLY A 128 -21.89 8.70 47.84
CA GLY A 128 -22.66 8.05 46.78
C GLY A 128 -23.75 7.09 47.30
N PRO A 129 -24.53 6.49 46.40
CA PRO A 129 -25.66 5.63 46.75
C PRO A 129 -25.26 4.17 47.05
N GLY A 130 -24.01 3.77 46.80
CA GLY A 130 -23.55 2.39 46.87
C GLY A 130 -23.20 1.90 48.27
N GLU A 131 -23.25 0.59 48.45
CA GLU A 131 -22.81 -0.10 49.68
C GLU A 131 -21.44 -0.77 49.50
N ILE A 132 -20.72 -1.03 50.59
CA ILE A 132 -19.40 -1.67 50.51
C ILE A 132 -19.54 -3.14 50.09
N ILE A 133 -19.02 -3.48 48.92
CA ILE A 133 -18.98 -4.87 48.41
C ILE A 133 -17.80 -5.63 49.01
N SER A 134 -16.62 -5.01 49.04
CA SER A 134 -15.38 -5.71 49.39
C SER A 134 -14.34 -4.80 50.02
N VAL A 135 -13.54 -5.36 50.92
CA VAL A 135 -12.38 -4.69 51.53
C VAL A 135 -11.16 -5.57 51.33
N LYS A 136 -10.10 -5.02 50.73
CA LYS A 136 -8.89 -5.76 50.37
C LYS A 136 -7.66 -5.06 50.92
N TYR A 137 -6.78 -5.81 51.58
CA TYR A 137 -5.47 -5.33 52.01
C TYR A 137 -4.44 -5.43 50.89
N ILE A 138 -3.68 -4.36 50.66
CA ILE A 138 -2.66 -4.26 49.60
C ILE A 138 -1.33 -3.80 50.22
N GLU A 139 -0.33 -4.70 50.25
CA GLU A 139 1.04 -4.39 50.72
C GLU A 139 1.96 -3.84 49.62
N GLY A 140 1.56 -4.01 48.35
CA GLY A 140 2.39 -3.72 47.18
C GLY A 140 1.97 -2.47 46.40
N LYS A 141 2.30 -2.45 45.11
CA LYS A 141 1.94 -1.37 44.19
C LYS A 141 0.42 -1.27 44.06
N ILE A 142 -0.09 -0.05 44.18
CA ILE A 142 -1.50 0.28 43.96
C ILE A 142 -1.63 0.86 42.56
N ASP A 143 -2.40 0.20 41.69
CA ASP A 143 -2.50 0.59 40.27
C ASP A 143 -3.13 1.99 40.10
N ASP A 144 -4.17 2.30 40.87
CA ASP A 144 -4.86 3.59 40.87
C ASP A 144 -3.99 4.72 41.46
N PHE A 145 -3.04 4.38 42.34
CA PHE A 145 -2.13 5.33 43.00
C PHE A 145 -0.68 4.84 42.99
N PRO A 146 0.02 4.86 41.84
CA PRO A 146 1.36 4.28 41.71
C PRO A 146 2.43 4.93 42.62
N LYS A 147 2.19 6.18 43.05
CA LYS A 147 3.09 6.92 43.97
C LYS A 147 2.96 6.46 45.43
N GLN A 148 1.88 5.76 45.80
CA GLN A 148 1.65 5.27 47.15
C GLN A 148 2.43 3.97 47.37
N LYS A 149 3.37 4.01 48.32
CA LYS A 149 4.25 2.89 48.67
C LYS A 149 3.92 2.25 50.02
N ASN A 150 3.05 2.88 50.83
CA ASN A 150 2.65 2.31 52.11
C ASN A 150 1.52 1.31 51.92
N PRO A 151 1.49 0.22 52.73
CA PRO A 151 0.38 -0.71 52.75
C PRO A 151 -0.94 0.03 52.96
N SER A 152 -1.93 -0.30 52.13
CA SER A 152 -3.21 0.39 52.11
C SER A 152 -4.35 -0.60 51.94
N TRP A 153 -5.51 -0.24 52.46
CA TRP A 153 -6.76 -0.94 52.23
C TRP A 153 -7.49 -0.33 51.04
N GLN A 154 -8.06 -1.17 50.19
CA GLN A 154 -8.98 -0.81 49.12
C GLN A 154 -10.38 -1.22 49.54
N VAL A 155 -11.29 -0.26 49.61
CA VAL A 155 -12.72 -0.47 49.89
C VAL A 155 -13.51 -0.18 48.62
N ASN A 156 -14.24 -1.16 48.12
CA ASN A 156 -15.02 -1.02 46.87
C ASN A 156 -16.51 -0.88 47.18
N PHE A 157 -17.16 0.06 46.50
CA PHE A 157 -18.58 0.36 46.62
C PHE A 157 -19.37 -0.17 45.41
N ASP A 158 -20.62 -0.56 45.64
CA ASP A 158 -21.58 -0.95 44.60
C ASP A 158 -22.27 0.28 44.02
N ASP A 159 -21.60 0.99 43.12
CA ASP A 159 -22.16 2.14 42.42
C ASP A 159 -21.89 2.09 40.92
N GLU A 160 -22.58 2.96 40.17
CA GLU A 160 -22.55 2.96 38.70
C GLU A 160 -21.17 3.31 38.11
N VAL A 161 -20.21 3.78 38.92
CA VAL A 161 -18.88 4.20 38.50
C VAL A 161 -17.75 3.38 39.12
N ASP A 162 -18.07 2.28 39.81
CA ASP A 162 -17.11 1.38 40.47
C ASP A 162 -16.13 2.12 41.41
N THR A 163 -16.65 2.89 42.38
CA THR A 163 -15.81 3.67 43.31
C THR A 163 -15.00 2.77 44.25
N SER A 164 -13.70 3.04 44.31
CA SER A 164 -12.73 2.48 45.25
C SER A 164 -12.14 3.56 46.15
N VAL A 165 -12.21 3.37 47.47
CA VAL A 165 -11.58 4.25 48.47
C VAL A 165 -10.32 3.58 49.01
N TYR A 166 -9.20 4.30 48.95
CA TYR A 166 -7.90 3.82 49.42
C TYR A 166 -7.52 4.47 50.75
N ILE A 167 -7.24 3.66 51.76
CA ILE A 167 -6.94 4.10 53.13
C ILE A 167 -5.61 3.49 53.57
N GLU A 168 -4.68 4.31 54.03
CA GLU A 168 -3.37 3.86 54.50
C GLU A 168 -3.48 3.06 55.81
N ALA A 169 -2.91 1.87 55.83
CA ALA A 169 -3.19 0.85 56.84
C ALA A 169 -2.70 1.17 58.25
N GLU A 170 -1.66 1.99 58.40
CA GLU A 170 -1.07 2.28 59.71
C GLU A 170 -1.48 3.67 60.25
N SER A 171 -1.90 4.59 59.38
CA SER A 171 -2.23 5.97 59.76
C SER A 171 -3.72 6.29 59.70
N GLY A 172 -4.50 5.53 58.94
CA GLY A 172 -5.92 5.80 58.68
C GLY A 172 -6.15 6.97 57.72
N ARG A 173 -5.08 7.47 57.08
CA ARG A 173 -5.15 8.54 56.09
C ARG A 173 -5.83 8.04 54.82
N ILE A 174 -6.85 8.77 54.36
CA ILE A 174 -7.44 8.54 53.05
C ILE A 174 -6.40 8.96 51.99
N VAL A 175 -5.91 7.98 51.23
CA VAL A 175 -4.98 8.18 50.12
C VAL A 175 -5.70 8.89 48.97
N GLY A 176 -6.91 8.43 48.65
CA GLY A 176 -7.76 8.99 47.61
C GLY A 176 -8.98 8.13 47.32
N HIS A 177 -9.86 8.68 46.49
CA HIS A 177 -10.96 7.97 45.84
C HIS A 177 -10.54 7.74 44.39
N SER A 178 -10.99 6.65 43.79
CA SER A 178 -10.76 6.30 42.38
C SER A 178 -11.99 5.60 41.83
N ASP A 179 -12.37 5.91 40.61
CA ASP A 179 -13.54 5.36 39.93
C ASP A 179 -13.20 4.97 38.49
N ALA A 180 -14.17 4.43 37.76
CA ALA A 180 -14.01 4.00 36.37
C ALA A 180 -13.57 5.15 35.44
N ASP A 181 -14.05 6.37 35.67
CA ASP A 181 -13.70 7.55 34.87
C ASP A 181 -12.23 7.96 35.11
N GLN A 182 -11.77 7.98 36.37
CA GLN A 182 -10.36 8.21 36.70
C GLN A 182 -9.46 7.11 36.12
N ARG A 183 -9.87 5.83 36.19
CA ARG A 183 -9.12 4.71 35.61
C ARG A 183 -8.99 4.84 34.10
N LEU A 184 -10.07 5.21 33.41
CA LEU A 184 -10.05 5.48 31.96
C LEU A 184 -9.13 6.65 31.64
N ALA A 185 -9.22 7.76 32.38
CA ALA A 185 -8.31 8.90 32.24
C ALA A 185 -6.84 8.47 32.47
N GLY A 186 -6.58 7.59 33.42
CA GLY A 186 -5.27 6.99 33.69
C GLY A 186 -4.69 6.27 32.47
N ILE A 187 -5.50 5.52 31.72
CA ILE A 187 -5.06 4.86 30.46
C ILE A 187 -4.61 5.90 29.43
N PHE A 188 -5.39 6.98 29.27
CA PHE A 188 -5.02 8.04 28.33
C PHE A 188 -3.79 8.82 28.78
N PHE A 189 -3.60 9.06 30.08
CA PHE A 189 -2.37 9.63 30.62
C PHE A 189 -1.16 8.71 30.40
N MET A 190 -1.32 7.40 30.57
CA MET A 190 -0.27 6.41 30.29
C MET A 190 0.14 6.47 28.82
N LEU A 191 -0.82 6.46 27.89
CA LEU A 191 -0.56 6.55 26.44
C LEU A 191 0.08 7.90 26.07
N HIS A 192 -0.37 8.98 26.69
CA HIS A 192 0.10 10.34 26.39
C HIS A 192 1.52 10.59 26.91
N PHE A 193 1.82 10.20 28.15
CA PHE A 193 3.16 10.37 28.74
C PHE A 193 4.10 9.19 28.47
N MET A 194 3.62 8.17 27.74
CA MET A 194 4.36 6.93 27.45
C MET A 194 4.85 6.21 28.72
N ASP A 195 4.13 6.37 29.82
CA ASP A 195 4.49 5.83 31.14
C ASP A 195 3.96 4.41 31.34
N TYR A 196 4.40 3.49 30.49
CA TYR A 196 3.96 2.08 30.52
C TYR A 196 4.48 1.31 31.75
N ALA A 197 5.49 1.85 32.44
CA ALA A 197 6.00 1.30 33.69
C ALA A 197 5.20 1.78 34.92
N ASN A 198 4.25 2.71 34.71
CA ASN A 198 3.39 3.29 35.73
C ASN A 198 4.24 3.89 36.87
N GLU A 199 5.21 4.73 36.51
CA GLU A 199 6.10 5.46 37.42
C GLU A 199 5.45 6.74 37.98
N GLY A 200 4.37 7.20 37.36
CA GLY A 200 3.65 8.43 37.72
C GLY A 200 4.45 9.69 37.36
N SER A 201 5.31 9.59 36.33
CA SER A 201 6.25 10.63 35.92
C SER A 201 6.30 10.78 34.40
N PHE A 202 6.29 12.02 33.92
CA PHE A 202 6.52 12.34 32.52
C PHE A 202 7.99 12.13 32.10
N ASN A 203 8.92 11.99 33.05
CA ASN A 203 10.33 11.77 32.80
C ASN A 203 10.68 10.29 33.03
N ASN A 204 10.42 9.46 32.02
CA ASN A 204 10.65 8.01 32.04
C ASN A 204 11.57 7.57 30.88
N ILE A 205 12.08 6.33 30.93
CA ILE A 205 13.03 5.83 29.92
C ILE A 205 12.41 5.79 28.51
N ALA A 206 11.12 5.46 28.41
CA ALA A 206 10.45 5.29 27.11
C ALA A 206 10.40 6.62 26.34
N ILE A 207 9.98 7.71 26.99
CA ILE A 207 9.93 9.04 26.35
C ILE A 207 11.34 9.55 25.99
N ILE A 208 12.36 9.26 26.81
CA ILE A 208 13.75 9.65 26.54
C ILE A 208 14.27 8.93 25.27
N ILE A 209 14.09 7.61 25.19
CA ILE A 209 14.49 6.83 24.01
C ILE A 209 13.73 7.33 22.76
N PHE A 210 12.43 7.57 22.89
CA PHE A 210 11.60 8.09 21.80
C PHE A 210 12.08 9.46 21.30
N ALA A 211 12.48 10.36 22.21
CA ALA A 211 13.03 11.67 21.86
C ALA A 211 14.32 11.55 21.03
N PHE A 212 15.25 10.64 21.41
CA PHE A 212 16.47 10.40 20.62
C PHE A 212 16.17 9.83 19.22
N ILE A 213 15.24 8.88 19.11
CA ILE A 213 14.80 8.33 17.82
C ILE A 213 14.19 9.44 16.94
N THR A 214 13.33 10.27 17.51
CA THR A 214 12.65 11.36 16.80
C THR A 214 13.63 12.44 16.34
N LEU A 215 14.64 12.77 17.17
CA LEU A 215 15.71 13.70 16.82
C LEU A 215 16.54 13.17 15.64
N TRP A 216 16.94 11.91 15.71
CA TRP A 216 17.66 11.25 14.61
C TRP A 216 16.83 11.24 13.32
N LEU A 217 15.54 10.92 13.41
CA LEU A 217 14.63 10.88 12.27
C LEU A 217 14.44 12.25 11.64
N SER A 218 14.21 13.28 12.45
CA SER A 218 14.08 14.67 11.99
C SER A 218 15.35 15.15 11.30
N THR A 219 16.51 14.84 11.88
CA THR A 219 17.82 15.24 11.32
C THR A 219 18.07 14.56 9.98
N THR A 220 17.86 13.25 9.89
CA THR A 220 18.05 12.50 8.65
C THR A 220 17.04 12.90 7.57
N GLY A 221 15.78 13.14 7.95
CA GLY A 221 14.74 13.66 7.06
C GLY A 221 15.05 15.05 6.52
N LEU A 222 15.58 15.94 7.37
CA LEU A 222 16.03 17.27 6.94
C LEU A 222 17.21 17.19 5.97
N ILE A 223 18.22 16.38 6.27
CA ILE A 223 19.38 16.16 5.38
C ILE A 223 18.90 15.66 4.01
N TRP A 224 17.98 14.70 3.96
CA TRP A 224 17.40 14.23 2.70
C TRP A 224 16.55 15.28 2.01
N THR A 225 15.75 16.05 2.74
CA THR A 225 14.97 17.13 2.15
C THR A 225 15.89 18.17 1.49
N VAL A 226 16.99 18.53 2.14
CA VAL A 226 18.02 19.41 1.58
C VAL A 226 18.71 18.77 0.38
N ASP A 227 19.14 17.51 0.45
CA ASP A 227 19.78 16.80 -0.66
C ASP A 227 18.84 16.69 -1.88
N LEU A 228 17.57 16.34 -1.67
CA LEU A 228 16.52 16.29 -2.69
C LEU A 228 16.24 17.66 -3.30
N THR A 229 16.27 18.72 -2.47
CA THR A 229 16.13 20.11 -2.94
C THR A 229 17.32 20.55 -3.77
N MET A 230 18.55 20.29 -3.31
CA MET A 230 19.79 20.60 -4.02
C MET A 230 19.90 19.82 -5.34
N ARG A 231 19.36 18.60 -5.40
CA ARG A 231 19.20 17.79 -6.62
C ARG A 231 17.99 18.22 -7.48
N GLY A 232 17.27 19.26 -7.09
CA GLY A 232 16.11 19.82 -7.81
C GLY A 232 14.94 18.84 -7.98
N GLN A 233 14.76 17.87 -7.06
CA GLN A 233 13.67 16.88 -7.12
C GLN A 233 12.31 17.45 -6.66
N TYR A 234 12.32 18.54 -5.89
CA TYR A 234 11.11 19.31 -5.61
C TYR A 234 10.87 20.33 -6.72
N LYS A 235 9.81 20.16 -7.51
CA LYS A 235 9.36 21.15 -8.52
C LYS A 235 8.01 21.71 -8.10
N ILE A 236 7.99 22.96 -7.65
CA ILE A 236 6.76 23.69 -7.30
C ILE A 236 6.07 24.11 -8.61
N LYS A 237 4.94 23.48 -8.93
CA LYS A 237 4.17 23.73 -10.17
C LYS A 237 3.26 24.95 -10.01
N TRP A 238 3.81 26.16 -10.05
CA TRP A 238 2.98 27.38 -9.99
C TRP A 238 2.72 28.04 -11.35
N PHE A 239 3.61 27.89 -12.36
CA PHE A 239 3.39 28.45 -13.70
C PHE A 239 4.04 27.61 -14.80
N ALA A 240 3.31 27.34 -15.89
CA ALA A 240 3.85 26.70 -17.09
C ALA A 240 4.61 27.73 -17.95
N THR A 241 5.83 27.38 -18.36
CA THR A 241 6.64 28.17 -19.31
C THR A 241 6.92 27.34 -20.56
N GLN A 242 7.23 27.99 -21.68
CA GLN A 242 7.70 27.29 -22.89
C GLN A 242 9.19 27.54 -23.10
N ARG A 243 9.91 26.49 -23.49
CA ARG A 243 11.34 26.56 -23.84
C ARG A 243 11.56 26.08 -25.26
N LYS A 244 12.55 26.67 -25.94
CA LYS A 244 13.05 26.16 -27.21
C LYS A 244 14.11 25.09 -26.94
N VAL A 245 13.97 23.94 -27.58
CA VAL A 245 14.90 22.81 -27.47
C VAL A 245 15.37 22.42 -28.86
N LYS A 246 16.70 22.27 -29.04
CA LYS A 246 17.30 21.82 -30.29
C LYS A 246 17.21 20.30 -30.42
N LEU A 247 16.74 19.82 -31.57
CA LEU A 247 16.69 18.39 -31.86
C LEU A 247 17.84 17.96 -32.76
N PHE A 248 18.39 16.79 -32.47
CA PHE A 248 19.40 16.12 -33.29
C PHE A 248 18.94 14.70 -33.64
N ASP A 249 19.28 14.21 -34.84
CA ASP A 249 19.17 12.80 -35.21
C ASP A 249 20.32 11.97 -34.59
N LYS A 250 20.24 10.64 -34.59
CA LYS A 250 21.27 9.70 -34.11
C LYS A 250 22.68 9.99 -34.64
N ASN A 251 22.78 10.58 -35.82
CA ASN A 251 24.04 11.02 -36.45
C ASN A 251 24.52 12.42 -36.01
N LYS A 252 23.89 13.00 -34.98
CA LYS A 252 24.10 14.39 -34.49
C LYS A 252 23.80 15.48 -35.51
N THR A 253 23.02 15.17 -36.54
CA THR A 253 22.54 16.17 -37.51
C THR A 253 21.37 16.95 -36.92
N SER A 254 21.41 18.28 -37.02
CA SER A 254 20.35 19.15 -36.49
C SER A 254 19.03 18.95 -37.25
N LEU A 255 17.97 18.58 -36.54
CA LEU A 255 16.60 18.49 -37.04
C LEU A 255 15.79 19.79 -36.86
N GLY A 256 16.36 20.78 -36.15
CA GLY A 256 15.75 22.09 -35.93
C GLY A 256 15.47 22.38 -34.45
N GLU A 257 14.67 23.41 -34.20
CA GLU A 257 14.25 23.81 -32.85
C GLU A 257 12.74 23.63 -32.69
N ILE A 258 12.33 23.02 -31.58
CA ILE A 258 10.92 22.90 -31.21
C ILE A 258 10.65 23.62 -29.89
N LYS A 259 9.43 24.14 -29.75
CA LYS A 259 8.96 24.74 -28.50
C LYS A 259 8.27 23.68 -27.67
N LEU A 260 8.82 23.40 -26.50
CA LEU A 260 8.30 22.42 -25.56
C LEU A 260 7.75 23.13 -24.32
N SER A 261 6.55 22.71 -23.88
CA SER A 261 6.02 23.07 -22.57
C SER A 261 6.85 22.47 -21.43
N THR A 262 7.00 23.19 -20.33
CA THR A 262 7.67 22.70 -19.11
C THR A 262 6.74 21.94 -18.17
N HIS A 263 5.44 21.88 -18.50
CA HIS A 263 4.40 21.23 -17.70
C HIS A 263 4.32 19.72 -17.94
N ASN A 264 4.52 19.29 -19.18
CA ASN A 264 4.45 17.89 -19.59
C ASN A 264 5.85 17.31 -19.77
N ASN A 265 5.97 15.99 -19.64
CA ASN A 265 7.26 15.32 -19.88
C ASN A 265 7.66 15.41 -21.37
N LEU A 266 8.95 15.20 -21.66
CA LEU A 266 9.46 15.30 -23.02
C LEU A 266 8.78 14.30 -23.95
N LEU A 267 8.46 13.09 -23.48
CA LEU A 267 7.75 12.08 -24.30
C LEU A 267 6.42 12.63 -24.84
N SER A 268 5.56 13.16 -23.97
CA SER A 268 4.23 13.66 -24.37
C SER A 268 4.33 14.88 -25.27
N GLU A 269 5.32 15.75 -25.03
CA GLU A 269 5.48 16.95 -25.83
C GLU A 269 6.08 16.67 -27.21
N LEU A 270 6.97 15.67 -27.33
CA LEU A 270 7.43 15.16 -28.63
C LEU A 270 6.27 14.55 -29.41
N GLU A 271 5.40 13.79 -28.74
CA GLU A 271 4.18 13.23 -29.35
C GLU A 271 3.26 14.32 -29.91
N ASN A 272 3.10 15.44 -29.18
CA ASN A 272 2.35 16.61 -29.65
C ASN A 272 2.96 17.28 -30.90
N GLN A 273 4.28 17.15 -31.08
CA GLN A 273 5.01 17.63 -32.27
C GLN A 273 5.10 16.54 -33.36
N HIS A 274 4.33 15.45 -33.26
CA HIS A 274 4.34 14.31 -34.17
C HIS A 274 5.68 13.55 -34.22
N ILE A 275 6.50 13.65 -33.17
CA ILE A 275 7.75 12.89 -33.01
C ILE A 275 7.49 11.76 -32.01
N ILE A 276 7.34 10.54 -32.52
CA ILE A 276 6.99 9.39 -31.68
C ILE A 276 8.25 8.61 -31.29
N LEU A 277 8.46 8.47 -29.99
CA LEU A 277 9.49 7.61 -29.42
C LEU A 277 8.88 6.26 -29.01
N PRO A 278 9.63 5.14 -29.08
CA PRO A 278 9.14 3.84 -28.66
C PRO A 278 8.90 3.85 -27.15
N SER A 279 7.72 3.42 -26.73
CA SER A 279 7.34 3.37 -25.31
C SER A 279 6.20 2.38 -25.09
N SER A 280 6.50 1.26 -24.41
CA SER A 280 5.48 0.28 -24.02
C SER A 280 4.74 0.68 -22.74
N CYS A 281 5.41 1.38 -21.81
CA CYS A 281 4.84 1.72 -20.49
C CYS A 281 3.98 3.01 -20.47
N GLY A 282 3.77 3.67 -21.62
CA GLY A 282 2.96 4.89 -21.69
C GLY A 282 3.50 6.08 -20.86
N GLY A 283 4.79 6.04 -20.50
CA GLY A 283 5.45 7.08 -19.72
C GLY A 283 5.68 6.77 -18.24
N GLY A 284 5.40 5.55 -17.78
CA GLY A 284 5.65 5.10 -16.41
C GLY A 284 7.13 4.92 -16.02
N GLY A 285 8.06 5.00 -16.98
CA GLY A 285 9.51 4.90 -16.71
C GLY A 285 10.04 3.49 -16.47
N THR A 286 9.26 2.45 -16.81
CA THR A 286 9.60 1.04 -16.51
C THR A 286 10.14 0.26 -17.72
N CYS A 287 9.81 0.65 -18.96
CA CYS A 287 10.17 -0.13 -20.15
C CYS A 287 11.53 0.20 -20.77
N GLY A 288 12.19 1.30 -20.36
CA GLY A 288 13.50 1.70 -20.91
C GLY A 288 13.51 2.20 -22.37
N LYS A 289 12.43 2.03 -23.14
CA LYS A 289 12.42 2.27 -24.60
C LYS A 289 12.51 3.74 -25.02
N CYS A 290 11.93 4.69 -24.26
CA CYS A 290 11.86 6.11 -24.66
C CYS A 290 13.19 6.86 -24.44
N ARG A 291 14.27 6.33 -25.00
CA ARG A 291 15.63 6.80 -24.77
C ARG A 291 15.96 8.02 -25.61
N VAL A 292 16.48 9.03 -24.95
CA VAL A 292 17.01 10.25 -25.57
C VAL A 292 18.37 10.56 -24.98
N LEU A 293 19.23 11.16 -25.78
CA LEU A 293 20.54 11.64 -25.33
C LEU A 293 20.45 13.15 -25.14
N ILE A 294 20.55 13.62 -23.89
CA ILE A 294 20.41 15.05 -23.57
C ILE A 294 21.77 15.67 -23.34
N SER A 295 22.37 15.37 -22.19
CA SER A 295 23.67 15.89 -21.77
C SER A 295 24.20 15.02 -20.63
N PRO A 296 25.53 14.81 -20.53
CA PRO A 296 26.15 14.19 -19.35
C PRO A 296 25.74 14.85 -18.04
N ASN A 297 25.53 16.17 -18.06
CA ASN A 297 25.15 16.96 -16.89
C ASN A 297 23.63 16.98 -16.63
N ALA A 298 22.83 16.37 -17.50
CA ALA A 298 21.39 16.27 -17.28
C ALA A 298 21.13 15.48 -15.99
N LYS A 299 20.11 15.87 -15.24
CA LYS A 299 19.74 15.19 -13.99
C LYS A 299 19.46 13.71 -14.23
N VAL A 300 19.81 12.84 -13.28
CA VAL A 300 19.47 11.40 -13.32
C VAL A 300 18.29 11.15 -12.37
N THR A 301 17.23 10.52 -12.86
CA THR A 301 16.09 10.07 -12.05
C THR A 301 16.30 8.64 -11.55
N SER A 302 15.51 8.20 -10.56
CA SER A 302 15.55 6.81 -10.10
C SER A 302 15.16 5.81 -11.19
N ALA A 303 14.25 6.20 -12.09
CA ALA A 303 13.85 5.38 -13.22
C ALA A 303 14.99 5.26 -14.26
N ASP A 304 15.71 6.35 -14.55
CA ASP A 304 16.89 6.27 -15.43
C ASP A 304 17.94 5.31 -14.87
N ALA A 305 18.21 5.38 -13.56
CA ALA A 305 19.19 4.53 -12.88
C ALA A 305 18.80 3.05 -12.81
N GLN A 306 17.53 2.71 -13.05
CA GLN A 306 17.07 1.33 -13.13
C GLN A 306 17.20 0.75 -14.54
N GLN A 307 17.17 1.61 -15.57
CA GLN A 307 17.11 1.19 -16.97
C GLN A 307 18.45 1.33 -17.70
N PHE A 308 19.33 2.23 -17.25
CA PHE A 308 20.62 2.50 -17.87
C PHE A 308 21.77 2.24 -16.90
N ASP A 309 22.89 1.77 -17.45
CA ASP A 309 24.13 1.59 -16.70
C ASP A 309 24.87 2.93 -16.45
N GLU A 310 25.88 2.92 -15.58
CA GLU A 310 26.63 4.15 -15.22
C GLU A 310 27.32 4.79 -16.43
N THR A 311 27.76 3.99 -17.41
CA THR A 311 28.40 4.49 -18.64
C THR A 311 27.41 5.26 -19.51
N GLN A 312 26.22 4.71 -19.75
CA GLN A 312 25.15 5.36 -20.50
C GLN A 312 24.66 6.61 -19.78
N LEU A 313 24.52 6.56 -18.45
CA LEU A 313 24.15 7.74 -17.67
C LEU A 313 25.22 8.85 -17.76
N GLY A 314 26.49 8.48 -17.77
CA GLY A 314 27.63 9.39 -17.96
C GLY A 314 27.71 9.98 -19.37
N GLU A 315 27.30 9.24 -20.40
CA GLU A 315 27.18 9.75 -21.77
C GLU A 315 26.00 10.73 -21.94
N GLY A 316 25.00 10.65 -21.05
CA GLY A 316 23.85 11.55 -21.02
C GLY A 316 22.53 10.93 -21.45
N TYR A 317 22.41 9.59 -21.47
CA TYR A 317 21.16 8.89 -21.79
C TYR A 317 20.13 9.08 -20.68
N ARG A 318 18.91 9.44 -21.05
CA ARG A 318 17.79 9.68 -20.14
C ARG A 318 16.48 9.16 -20.75
N LEU A 319 15.48 8.89 -19.91
CA LEU A 319 14.13 8.50 -20.33
C LEU A 319 13.28 9.75 -20.62
N ALA A 320 12.85 9.96 -21.85
CA ALA A 320 12.04 11.11 -22.23
C ALA A 320 10.78 11.29 -21.36
N CYS A 321 10.18 10.19 -20.87
CA CYS A 321 8.99 10.27 -20.02
C CYS A 321 9.23 10.76 -18.59
N GLN A 322 10.48 10.74 -18.10
CA GLN A 322 10.85 11.14 -16.73
C GLN A 322 11.51 12.52 -16.66
N HIS A 323 11.70 13.14 -17.83
CA HIS A 323 12.37 14.44 -17.98
C HIS A 323 11.42 15.49 -18.57
N PHE A 324 11.77 16.76 -18.37
CA PHE A 324 10.97 17.93 -18.77
C PHE A 324 11.87 18.95 -19.45
N ALA A 325 11.30 19.85 -20.25
CA ALA A 325 12.05 20.84 -21.04
C ALA A 325 12.86 21.88 -20.23
N ASN A 326 12.68 21.98 -18.91
CA ASN A 326 13.38 22.95 -18.06
C ASN A 326 14.90 22.82 -18.13
N ASP A 327 15.40 21.59 -18.22
CA ASP A 327 16.81 21.28 -18.03
C ASP A 327 17.47 20.79 -19.34
N VAL A 328 16.80 21.03 -20.48
CA VAL A 328 17.20 20.53 -21.81
C VAL A 328 17.43 21.70 -22.75
N GLU A 329 18.67 21.90 -23.20
CA GLU A 329 19.01 22.86 -24.26
C GLU A 329 18.93 22.23 -25.65
N GLY A 330 19.34 20.96 -25.74
CA GLY A 330 19.18 20.13 -26.92
C GLY A 330 19.09 18.67 -26.53
N MET A 331 18.50 17.87 -27.42
CA MET A 331 18.36 16.43 -27.25
C MET A 331 18.53 15.72 -28.59
N THR A 332 19.19 14.57 -28.55
CA THR A 332 19.34 13.67 -29.68
C THR A 332 18.30 12.56 -29.57
N LEU A 333 17.52 12.41 -30.63
CA LEU A 333 16.56 11.34 -30.80
C LEU A 333 17.32 10.10 -31.29
N MET A 334 17.26 9.01 -30.51
CA MET A 334 17.98 7.77 -30.85
C MET A 334 17.12 6.89 -31.75
N ASP A 335 15.89 6.65 -31.30
CA ASP A 335 14.97 5.70 -31.88
C ASP A 335 13.65 6.44 -32.15
N VAL A 336 13.55 7.15 -33.28
CA VAL A 336 12.26 7.71 -33.73
C VAL A 336 11.55 6.61 -34.52
N THR A 337 10.30 6.35 -34.17
CA THR A 337 9.47 5.39 -34.90
C THR A 337 8.71 6.08 -36.02
N ASP A 338 8.46 5.37 -37.13
CA ASP A 338 7.58 5.84 -38.21
C ASP A 338 6.08 5.81 -37.85
N ALA A 339 5.76 5.48 -36.59
CA ALA A 339 4.40 5.44 -36.07
C ALA A 339 3.70 6.79 -36.23
N LYS A 340 2.45 6.75 -36.69
CA LYS A 340 1.62 7.94 -36.92
C LYS A 340 0.49 7.99 -35.92
N LYS A 341 -0.05 9.21 -35.74
CA LYS A 341 -1.30 9.41 -35.02
C LYS A 341 -2.47 9.13 -35.96
N ILE A 342 -3.28 8.15 -35.59
CA ILE A 342 -4.36 7.60 -36.41
C ILE A 342 -5.65 7.66 -35.60
N THR A 343 -6.75 8.01 -36.26
CA THR A 343 -8.08 7.99 -35.64
C THR A 343 -8.78 6.69 -36.00
N LEU A 344 -9.23 5.97 -35.00
CA LEU A 344 -9.91 4.68 -35.13
C LEU A 344 -11.37 4.84 -34.71
N GLN A 345 -12.31 4.36 -35.54
CA GLN A 345 -13.73 4.32 -35.22
C GLN A 345 -14.17 2.89 -34.91
N LEU A 346 -14.80 2.68 -33.75
CA LEU A 346 -15.26 1.37 -33.34
C LEU A 346 -16.45 0.91 -34.20
N THR A 347 -16.34 -0.24 -34.85
CA THR A 347 -17.39 -0.85 -35.68
C THR A 347 -18.10 -2.01 -34.98
N SER A 348 -17.37 -2.82 -34.21
CA SER A 348 -17.93 -3.93 -33.44
C SER A 348 -17.26 -4.09 -32.07
N SER A 349 -18.04 -4.54 -31.08
CA SER A 349 -17.59 -4.85 -29.73
C SER A 349 -18.30 -6.10 -29.20
N GLU A 350 -17.60 -7.23 -29.14
CA GLU A 350 -18.17 -8.54 -28.82
C GLU A 350 -17.38 -9.22 -27.70
N PHE A 351 -18.07 -9.98 -26.83
CA PHE A 351 -17.39 -10.79 -25.81
C PHE A 351 -17.00 -12.14 -26.42
N LEU A 352 -15.69 -12.45 -26.41
CA LEU A 352 -15.17 -13.76 -26.79
C LEU A 352 -15.10 -14.73 -25.61
N SER A 353 -14.91 -14.17 -24.40
CA SER A 353 -14.97 -14.89 -23.13
C SER A 353 -15.54 -13.97 -22.05
N ALA A 354 -15.64 -14.45 -20.81
CA ALA A 354 -16.13 -13.64 -19.70
C ALA A 354 -15.28 -12.40 -19.38
N ASP A 355 -14.00 -12.39 -19.76
CA ASP A 355 -13.08 -11.28 -19.49
C ASP A 355 -12.30 -10.81 -20.72
N ILE A 356 -12.61 -11.27 -21.93
CA ILE A 356 -11.99 -10.82 -23.18
C ILE A 356 -13.05 -10.37 -24.17
N LYS A 357 -12.86 -9.16 -24.73
CA LYS A 357 -13.67 -8.63 -25.84
C LYS A 357 -12.85 -8.51 -27.12
N GLU A 358 -13.49 -8.79 -28.24
CA GLU A 358 -13.02 -8.39 -29.57
C GLU A 358 -13.55 -6.99 -29.88
N LEU A 359 -12.67 -6.12 -30.36
CA LEU A 359 -13.02 -4.78 -30.81
C LEU A 359 -12.47 -4.60 -32.23
N LYS A 360 -13.37 -4.30 -33.17
CA LYS A 360 -13.02 -4.00 -34.56
C LYS A 360 -13.12 -2.51 -34.79
N PHE A 361 -12.12 -1.93 -35.44
CA PHE A 361 -12.08 -0.52 -35.75
C PHE A 361 -11.81 -0.28 -37.22
N ASN A 362 -12.53 0.67 -37.80
CA ASN A 362 -12.18 1.26 -39.08
C ASN A 362 -11.18 2.40 -38.88
N VAL A 363 -10.20 2.47 -39.76
CA VAL A 363 -9.23 3.56 -39.83
C VAL A 363 -9.89 4.75 -40.52
N ILE A 364 -9.97 5.89 -39.83
CA ILE A 364 -10.43 7.14 -40.44
C ILE A 364 -9.23 7.84 -41.10
N GLY A 365 -9.26 7.96 -42.42
CA GLY A 365 -8.23 8.64 -43.22
C GLY A 365 -7.52 7.67 -44.15
N ASP A 366 -6.22 7.86 -44.33
CA ASP A 366 -5.41 6.99 -45.18
C ASP A 366 -5.19 5.62 -44.50
N SER A 367 -5.37 4.55 -45.26
CA SER A 367 -4.97 3.21 -44.85
C SER A 367 -3.46 3.16 -44.60
N PHE A 368 -3.02 2.28 -43.71
CA PHE A 368 -1.61 2.05 -43.45
C PHE A 368 -1.31 0.55 -43.47
N ASP A 369 -0.14 0.21 -43.98
CA ASP A 369 0.37 -1.16 -43.90
C ASP A 369 1.03 -1.39 -42.54
N PHE A 370 0.90 -2.61 -42.05
CA PHE A 370 1.56 -3.07 -40.83
C PHE A 370 1.90 -4.56 -40.94
N LYS A 371 2.97 -4.98 -40.25
CA LYS A 371 3.33 -6.40 -40.14
C LYS A 371 2.47 -7.13 -39.12
N ALA A 372 2.20 -8.41 -39.36
CA ALA A 372 1.55 -9.25 -38.36
C ALA A 372 2.33 -9.30 -37.05
N GLY A 373 1.64 -9.08 -35.93
CA GLY A 373 2.21 -8.94 -34.59
C GLY A 373 2.50 -7.51 -34.16
N ALA A 374 2.25 -6.51 -35.03
CA ALA A 374 2.30 -5.10 -34.66
C ALA A 374 1.30 -4.73 -33.56
N PHE A 375 1.58 -3.65 -32.83
CA PHE A 375 0.68 -3.10 -31.82
C PHE A 375 0.44 -1.60 -32.00
N MET A 376 -0.63 -1.11 -31.39
CA MET A 376 -0.98 0.31 -31.35
C MET A 376 -1.14 0.78 -29.91
N ARG A 377 -0.78 2.04 -29.66
CA ARG A 377 -0.90 2.69 -28.36
C ARG A 377 -2.08 3.66 -28.38
N PHE A 378 -3.16 3.30 -27.71
CA PHE A 378 -4.37 4.08 -27.60
C PHE A 378 -4.18 5.25 -26.63
N LEU A 379 -4.66 6.43 -27.02
CA LEU A 379 -4.69 7.64 -26.20
C LEU A 379 -6.05 7.75 -25.54
N ILE A 380 -6.09 7.46 -24.24
CA ILE A 380 -7.32 7.45 -23.45
C ILE A 380 -7.48 8.81 -22.78
N PRO A 381 -8.52 9.59 -23.11
CA PRO A 381 -8.75 10.90 -22.50
C PRO A 381 -9.17 10.74 -21.03
N GLU A 382 -8.98 11.79 -20.22
CA GLU A 382 -9.53 11.82 -18.87
C GLU A 382 -11.06 11.72 -18.88
N GLY A 383 -11.64 11.12 -17.83
CA GLY A 383 -13.09 10.98 -17.77
C GLY A 383 -13.60 10.18 -16.60
N LYS A 384 -14.88 9.83 -16.70
CA LYS A 384 -15.61 9.02 -15.73
C LYS A 384 -16.14 7.75 -16.39
N ARG A 385 -16.05 6.62 -15.69
CA ARG A 385 -16.53 5.31 -16.15
C ARG A 385 -17.09 4.51 -14.99
N TYR A 386 -17.81 3.45 -15.33
CA TYR A 386 -18.31 2.47 -14.40
C TYR A 386 -17.37 1.27 -14.30
N THR A 387 -17.26 0.67 -13.12
CA THR A 387 -16.36 -0.47 -12.86
C THR A 387 -16.75 -1.71 -13.66
N CYS A 388 -18.06 -1.96 -13.84
CA CYS A 388 -18.57 -3.09 -14.58
C CYS A 388 -18.79 -2.77 -16.06
N PRO A 389 -18.51 -3.71 -16.97
CA PRO A 389 -18.80 -3.54 -18.38
C PRO A 389 -20.30 -3.44 -18.67
N GLU A 390 -20.65 -2.71 -19.73
CA GLU A 390 -22.00 -2.70 -20.26
C GLU A 390 -22.26 -3.94 -21.14
N ASN A 391 -23.53 -4.36 -21.21
CA ASN A 391 -24.00 -5.43 -22.11
C ASN A 391 -23.31 -6.80 -21.92
N ILE A 392 -23.07 -7.21 -20.68
CA ILE A 392 -22.50 -8.53 -20.36
C ILE A 392 -23.49 -9.63 -20.78
N PRO A 393 -23.10 -10.58 -21.66
CA PRO A 393 -23.95 -11.71 -22.04
C PRO A 393 -24.41 -12.52 -20.83
N ILE A 394 -25.63 -13.07 -20.90
CA ILE A 394 -26.27 -13.80 -19.78
C ILE A 394 -25.33 -14.89 -19.22
N GLY A 395 -24.63 -15.63 -20.08
CA GLY A 395 -23.70 -16.68 -19.67
C GLY A 395 -22.50 -16.21 -18.84
N TYR A 396 -22.13 -14.93 -18.91
CA TYR A 396 -20.97 -14.37 -18.22
C TYR A 396 -21.34 -13.49 -17.01
N GLN A 397 -22.63 -13.19 -16.79
CA GLN A 397 -23.08 -12.29 -15.72
C GLN A 397 -22.64 -12.76 -14.32
N THR A 398 -22.68 -14.07 -14.07
CA THR A 398 -22.24 -14.66 -12.80
C THR A 398 -20.76 -14.39 -12.47
N LEU A 399 -19.91 -14.20 -13.49
CA LEU A 399 -18.48 -13.91 -13.31
C LEU A 399 -18.20 -12.43 -13.02
N TRP A 400 -19.23 -11.58 -13.06
CA TRP A 400 -19.15 -10.14 -12.78
C TRP A 400 -19.99 -9.72 -11.57
N GLN A 401 -20.76 -10.63 -10.98
CA GLN A 401 -21.70 -10.35 -9.88
C GLN A 401 -21.02 -9.82 -8.60
N ASP A 402 -19.77 -10.23 -8.35
CA ASP A 402 -19.01 -9.87 -7.15
C ASP A 402 -18.38 -8.47 -7.25
N ILE A 403 -18.47 -7.82 -8.43
CA ILE A 403 -17.91 -6.51 -8.67
C ILE A 403 -19.01 -5.47 -8.52
N GLU A 404 -18.86 -4.61 -7.52
CA GLU A 404 -19.78 -3.52 -7.28
C GLU A 404 -19.68 -2.50 -8.42
N ASN A 405 -20.81 -2.20 -9.08
CA ASN A 405 -20.86 -1.28 -10.20
C ASN A 405 -20.83 0.18 -9.71
N LYS A 406 -19.65 0.81 -9.68
CA LYS A 406 -19.45 2.19 -9.20
C LYS A 406 -18.87 3.09 -10.28
N GLU A 407 -19.26 4.35 -10.25
CA GLU A 407 -18.59 5.39 -11.03
C GLU A 407 -17.21 5.68 -10.40
N TYR A 408 -16.19 5.77 -11.24
CA TYR A 408 -14.85 6.23 -10.86
C TYR A 408 -14.32 7.23 -11.89
N GLN A 409 -13.45 8.12 -11.43
CA GLN A 409 -12.76 9.10 -12.26
C GLN A 409 -11.31 8.66 -12.50
N PHE A 410 -10.78 8.94 -13.69
CA PHE A 410 -9.39 8.67 -14.05
C PHE A 410 -8.81 9.79 -14.89
N GLU A 411 -7.49 9.97 -14.78
CA GLU A 411 -6.73 10.91 -15.59
C GLU A 411 -6.42 10.30 -16.97
N SER A 412 -6.09 11.17 -17.93
CA SER A 412 -5.69 10.73 -19.27
C SER A 412 -4.48 9.81 -19.20
N CYS A 413 -4.49 8.73 -19.98
CA CYS A 413 -3.39 7.78 -20.03
C CYS A 413 -3.24 7.16 -21.42
N SER A 414 -2.18 6.40 -21.65
CA SER A 414 -2.03 5.62 -22.89
C SER A 414 -1.80 4.14 -22.59
N ARG A 415 -2.30 3.26 -23.45
CA ARG A 415 -2.14 1.80 -23.31
C ARG A 415 -1.93 1.15 -24.67
N SER A 416 -1.02 0.18 -24.70
CA SER A 416 -0.69 -0.58 -25.91
C SER A 416 -1.57 -1.84 -26.02
N TYR A 417 -2.04 -2.11 -27.23
CA TYR A 417 -2.77 -3.32 -27.58
C TYR A 417 -2.30 -3.84 -28.94
N SER A 418 -2.01 -5.13 -29.02
CA SER A 418 -1.56 -5.77 -30.27
C SER A 418 -2.72 -5.98 -31.25
N ILE A 419 -2.43 -5.80 -32.53
CA ILE A 419 -3.39 -6.02 -33.62
C ILE A 419 -3.58 -7.54 -33.78
N ALA A 420 -4.84 -7.96 -33.89
CA ALA A 420 -5.25 -9.36 -33.86
C ALA A 420 -5.44 -10.00 -35.25
N ASN A 421 -5.52 -9.18 -36.31
CA ASN A 421 -5.65 -9.61 -37.69
C ASN A 421 -4.38 -9.30 -38.51
N ALA A 422 -4.14 -10.06 -39.57
CA ALA A 422 -3.10 -9.75 -40.55
C ALA A 422 -3.50 -8.54 -41.42
N CYS A 423 -2.50 -7.81 -41.92
CA CYS A 423 -2.74 -6.73 -42.88
C CYS A 423 -3.14 -7.34 -44.24
N LYS A 424 -4.43 -7.21 -44.60
CA LYS A 424 -4.99 -7.70 -45.88
C LYS A 424 -5.45 -6.57 -46.80
N GLY A 425 -4.82 -5.39 -46.69
CA GLY A 425 -5.24 -4.18 -47.44
C GLY A 425 -6.61 -3.62 -47.01
N ASN A 426 -7.18 -4.14 -45.91
CA ASN A 426 -8.45 -3.69 -45.37
C ASN A 426 -8.25 -2.53 -44.41
N GLU A 427 -9.17 -1.56 -44.45
CA GLU A 427 -9.24 -0.40 -43.55
C GLU A 427 -9.63 -0.77 -42.11
N GLU A 428 -9.61 -2.05 -41.74
CA GLU A 428 -10.06 -2.57 -40.44
C GLU A 428 -8.92 -3.19 -39.64
N VAL A 429 -8.81 -2.76 -38.37
CA VAL A 429 -7.90 -3.32 -37.38
C VAL A 429 -8.69 -3.90 -36.20
N THR A 430 -8.35 -5.12 -35.81
CA THR A 430 -9.02 -5.87 -34.74
C THR A 430 -8.11 -5.96 -33.53
N PHE A 431 -8.67 -5.86 -32.32
CA PHE A 431 -7.94 -6.01 -31.06
C PHE A 431 -8.69 -6.96 -30.13
N THR A 432 -7.95 -7.78 -29.37
CA THR A 432 -8.52 -8.54 -28.25
C THR A 432 -8.12 -7.91 -26.93
N ILE A 433 -9.10 -7.45 -26.16
CA ILE A 433 -8.87 -6.70 -24.93
C ILE A 433 -9.35 -7.52 -23.75
N LYS A 434 -8.39 -7.88 -22.89
CA LYS A 434 -8.68 -8.47 -21.59
C LYS A 434 -9.11 -7.39 -20.60
N LEU A 435 -10.32 -7.53 -20.07
CA LEU A 435 -10.91 -6.65 -19.08
C LEU A 435 -10.30 -6.92 -17.70
N LEU A 436 -9.49 -5.98 -17.22
CA LEU A 436 -8.88 -6.05 -15.89
C LEU A 436 -9.87 -5.56 -14.84
N LYS A 437 -10.49 -6.52 -14.15
CA LYS A 437 -11.45 -6.31 -13.06
C LYS A 437 -10.84 -5.54 -11.89
N ALA A 438 -11.66 -4.76 -11.18
CA ALA A 438 -11.29 -4.17 -9.91
C ALA A 438 -10.97 -5.28 -8.89
N LYS A 439 -9.81 -5.20 -8.22
CA LYS A 439 -9.41 -6.20 -7.21
C LYS A 439 -10.25 -6.11 -5.94
N ASN A 440 -10.69 -4.90 -5.60
CA ASN A 440 -11.51 -4.57 -4.46
C ASN A 440 -12.16 -3.19 -4.67
N ASN A 441 -12.98 -2.76 -3.72
CA ASN A 441 -13.68 -1.46 -3.77
C ASN A 441 -12.78 -0.22 -3.64
N GLN A 442 -11.47 -0.37 -3.42
CA GLN A 442 -10.52 0.73 -3.27
C GLN A 442 -9.68 0.98 -4.53
N VAL A 443 -9.54 -0.04 -5.39
CA VAL A 443 -8.69 0.04 -6.58
C VAL A 443 -9.57 -0.01 -7.84
N PRO A 444 -9.53 1.01 -8.71
CA PRO A 444 -10.31 1.00 -9.95
C PRO A 444 -9.88 -0.16 -10.86
N PRO A 445 -10.75 -0.60 -11.79
CA PRO A 445 -10.37 -1.55 -12.82
C PRO A 445 -9.25 -0.98 -13.72
N GLY A 446 -8.66 -1.83 -14.55
CA GLY A 446 -7.65 -1.37 -15.51
C GLY A 446 -8.24 -0.35 -16.48
N ILE A 447 -7.81 0.91 -16.33
CA ILE A 447 -8.39 2.09 -17.01
C ILE A 447 -8.53 1.88 -18.52
N GLY A 448 -7.46 1.46 -19.21
CA GLY A 448 -7.53 1.26 -20.66
C GLY A 448 -8.42 0.11 -21.09
N SER A 449 -8.36 -1.02 -20.38
CA SER A 449 -9.22 -2.17 -20.69
C SER A 449 -10.69 -1.87 -20.45
N ASN A 450 -11.00 -1.12 -19.37
CA ASN A 450 -12.36 -0.72 -19.05
C ASN A 450 -12.86 0.35 -20.04
N PHE A 451 -12.02 1.33 -20.40
CA PHE A 451 -12.40 2.38 -21.36
C PHE A 451 -12.71 1.79 -22.74
N LEU A 452 -11.78 1.02 -23.31
CA LEU A 452 -11.94 0.45 -24.65
C LEU A 452 -13.02 -0.63 -24.68
N GLY A 453 -13.11 -1.45 -23.63
CA GLY A 453 -14.13 -2.50 -23.52
C GLY A 453 -15.57 -1.98 -23.42
N ASN A 454 -15.74 -0.74 -22.96
CA ASN A 454 -17.03 -0.04 -22.82
C ASN A 454 -17.23 1.09 -23.83
N MET A 455 -16.39 1.15 -24.85
CA MET A 455 -16.53 2.13 -25.91
C MET A 455 -17.80 1.81 -26.72
N ALA A 456 -18.58 2.83 -27.04
CA ALA A 456 -19.80 2.66 -27.83
C ALA A 456 -19.47 2.48 -29.31
N VAL A 457 -20.26 1.68 -30.03
CA VAL A 457 -20.12 1.55 -31.48
C VAL A 457 -20.30 2.92 -32.15
N ASN A 458 -19.49 3.19 -33.18
CA ASN A 458 -19.30 4.45 -33.89
C ASN A 458 -18.52 5.54 -33.13
N GLN A 459 -18.11 5.32 -31.88
CA GLN A 459 -17.23 6.24 -31.18
C GLN A 459 -15.83 6.21 -31.82
N CYS A 460 -15.10 7.34 -31.77
CA CYS A 460 -13.72 7.44 -32.24
C CYS A 460 -12.72 7.50 -31.07
N ILE A 461 -11.52 7.01 -31.31
CA ILE A 461 -10.37 7.12 -30.40
C ILE A 461 -9.09 7.35 -31.21
N GLU A 462 -8.16 8.11 -30.62
CA GLU A 462 -6.83 8.33 -31.20
C GLU A 462 -5.87 7.23 -30.74
N ALA A 463 -5.08 6.71 -31.68
CA ALA A 463 -4.03 5.74 -31.40
C ALA A 463 -2.75 6.12 -32.13
N LEU A 464 -1.61 5.73 -31.54
CA LEU A 464 -0.28 5.86 -32.14
C LEU A 464 0.15 4.49 -32.63
N GLY A 465 0.62 4.38 -33.87
CA GLY A 465 1.10 3.13 -34.43
C GLY A 465 1.19 3.17 -35.95
N PRO A 466 1.49 2.02 -36.59
CA PRO A 466 1.82 0.73 -35.96
C PRO A 466 3.23 0.73 -35.34
N PHE A 467 3.42 -0.06 -34.29
CA PHE A 467 4.74 -0.41 -33.75
C PHE A 467 5.05 -1.87 -34.07
N GLU A 468 6.18 -2.15 -34.72
CA GLU A 468 6.49 -3.44 -35.35
C GLU A 468 7.73 -4.12 -34.74
N ASP A 469 7.69 -4.41 -33.44
CA ASP A 469 8.81 -5.08 -32.74
C ASP A 469 8.72 -6.63 -32.81
N PHE A 470 7.51 -7.17 -33.03
CA PHE A 470 7.23 -8.60 -32.98
C PHE A 470 6.59 -9.07 -34.29
N TYR A 471 7.39 -9.70 -35.17
CA TYR A 471 6.94 -10.20 -36.47
C TYR A 471 7.80 -11.38 -36.93
N VAL A 472 7.31 -12.15 -37.90
CA VAL A 472 8.06 -13.25 -38.50
C VAL A 472 9.07 -12.70 -39.50
N THR A 473 10.35 -13.02 -39.32
CA THR A 473 11.37 -12.63 -40.30
C THR A 473 11.20 -13.46 -41.58
N PRO A 474 11.03 -12.81 -42.76
CA PRO A 474 10.84 -13.53 -44.02
C PRO A 474 11.97 -14.54 -44.30
N SER A 475 11.60 -15.71 -44.81
CA SER A 475 12.51 -16.77 -45.28
C SER A 475 13.50 -17.32 -44.26
N LYS A 476 13.33 -17.02 -42.97
CA LYS A 476 14.22 -17.48 -41.89
C LYS A 476 13.81 -18.84 -41.33
N HIS A 477 12.51 -19.12 -41.27
CA HIS A 477 11.95 -20.32 -40.65
C HIS A 477 10.98 -21.00 -41.62
N SER A 478 11.12 -22.31 -41.80
CA SER A 478 10.19 -23.13 -42.59
C SER A 478 9.05 -23.70 -41.73
N SER A 479 9.21 -23.67 -40.41
CA SER A 479 8.22 -24.10 -39.42
C SER A 479 8.11 -23.03 -38.32
N ILE A 480 6.91 -22.77 -37.81
CA ILE A 480 6.72 -21.87 -36.69
C ILE A 480 5.87 -22.51 -35.58
N VAL A 481 6.21 -22.18 -34.34
CA VAL A 481 5.47 -22.59 -33.15
C VAL A 481 5.00 -21.33 -32.42
N LEU A 482 3.68 -21.20 -32.32
CA LEU A 482 3.02 -20.13 -31.59
C LEU A 482 2.62 -20.68 -30.22
N VAL A 483 3.00 -19.99 -29.15
CA VAL A 483 2.61 -20.34 -27.77
C VAL A 483 1.96 -19.15 -27.12
N GLY A 484 0.66 -19.27 -26.88
CA GLY A 484 -0.19 -18.17 -26.42
C GLY A 484 -0.99 -18.50 -25.17
N ALA A 485 -1.33 -17.48 -24.39
CA ALA A 485 -2.38 -17.59 -23.37
C ALA A 485 -3.07 -16.25 -23.12
N GLY A 486 -4.38 -16.29 -22.83
CA GLY A 486 -5.19 -15.10 -22.56
C GLY A 486 -5.17 -14.10 -23.73
N SER A 487 -4.91 -12.81 -23.45
CA SER A 487 -4.84 -11.77 -24.48
C SER A 487 -3.66 -11.91 -25.44
N GLY A 488 -2.69 -12.79 -25.15
CA GLY A 488 -1.60 -13.11 -26.07
C GLY A 488 -2.06 -13.76 -27.38
N MET A 489 -3.36 -14.10 -27.49
CA MET A 489 -3.99 -14.52 -28.75
C MET A 489 -3.85 -13.48 -29.86
N ALA A 490 -3.96 -12.17 -29.57
CA ALA A 490 -3.98 -11.12 -30.61
C ALA A 490 -2.76 -11.20 -31.56
N PRO A 491 -1.52 -10.98 -31.10
CA PRO A 491 -0.39 -10.92 -32.03
C PRO A 491 -0.12 -12.29 -32.68
N LEU A 492 -0.42 -13.39 -31.98
CA LEU A 492 -0.24 -14.75 -32.52
C LEU A 492 -1.27 -15.10 -33.59
N LYS A 493 -2.53 -14.66 -33.46
CA LYS A 493 -3.56 -14.81 -34.50
C LYS A 493 -3.20 -14.02 -35.75
N ALA A 494 -2.71 -12.79 -35.60
CA ALA A 494 -2.23 -12.01 -36.73
C ALA A 494 -1.09 -12.72 -37.47
N ILE A 495 -0.10 -13.24 -36.71
CA ILE A 495 1.01 -14.02 -37.29
C ILE A 495 0.50 -15.29 -37.98
N LEU A 496 -0.42 -16.03 -37.35
CA LEU A 496 -1.03 -17.21 -37.95
C LEU A 496 -1.68 -16.88 -39.30
N GLU A 497 -2.53 -15.84 -39.34
CA GLU A 497 -3.22 -15.42 -40.57
C GLU A 497 -2.25 -15.06 -41.70
N GLU A 498 -1.17 -14.34 -41.40
CA GLU A 498 -0.16 -13.96 -42.39
C GLU A 498 0.63 -15.17 -42.88
N GLN A 499 0.99 -16.09 -41.98
CA GLN A 499 1.83 -17.24 -42.32
C GLN A 499 1.06 -18.39 -42.99
N LEU A 500 -0.27 -18.44 -42.85
CA LEU A 500 -1.10 -19.36 -43.62
C LEU A 500 -1.05 -19.07 -45.12
N ASP A 501 -0.96 -17.79 -45.49
CA ASP A 501 -0.86 -17.31 -46.86
C ASP A 501 0.60 -17.36 -47.38
N ASN A 502 1.58 -17.66 -46.51
CA ASN A 502 3.01 -17.72 -46.86
C ASN A 502 3.40 -19.09 -47.47
N GLU A 503 3.90 -19.07 -48.70
CA GLU A 503 4.36 -20.28 -49.41
C GLU A 503 5.60 -20.93 -48.78
N TYR A 504 6.47 -20.14 -48.13
CA TYR A 504 7.70 -20.63 -47.49
C TYR A 504 7.47 -21.25 -46.11
N CYS A 505 6.29 -21.05 -45.53
CA CYS A 505 5.89 -21.68 -44.27
C CYS A 505 5.24 -23.04 -44.56
N GLU A 506 5.90 -24.11 -44.14
CA GLU A 506 5.47 -25.49 -44.35
C GLU A 506 4.56 -25.97 -43.22
N ASN A 507 4.86 -25.58 -41.97
CA ASN A 507 4.16 -26.07 -40.78
C ASN A 507 3.99 -24.97 -39.73
N ILE A 508 2.79 -24.89 -39.15
CA ILE A 508 2.41 -23.95 -38.10
C ILE A 508 1.77 -24.75 -36.98
N VAL A 509 2.36 -24.70 -35.79
CA VAL A 509 1.78 -25.30 -34.59
C VAL A 509 1.39 -24.19 -33.63
N PHE A 510 0.13 -24.16 -33.21
CA PHE A 510 -0.36 -23.17 -32.24
C PHE A 510 -0.85 -23.87 -30.98
N ILE A 511 -0.10 -23.68 -29.89
CA ILE A 511 -0.45 -24.12 -28.55
C ILE A 511 -1.06 -22.94 -27.80
N TYR A 512 -2.36 -23.02 -27.50
CA TYR A 512 -3.06 -21.96 -26.78
C TYR A 512 -3.53 -22.45 -25.41
N GLY A 513 -3.02 -21.80 -24.36
CA GLY A 513 -3.30 -22.12 -22.96
C GLY A 513 -4.47 -21.31 -22.39
N ALA A 514 -5.42 -22.00 -21.78
CA ALA A 514 -6.54 -21.41 -21.05
C ALA A 514 -6.80 -22.12 -19.71
N ARG A 515 -7.71 -21.58 -18.88
CA ARG A 515 -8.06 -22.24 -17.61
C ARG A 515 -9.10 -23.31 -17.85
N SER A 516 -10.23 -22.93 -18.44
CA SER A 516 -11.37 -23.79 -18.76
C SER A 516 -11.80 -23.60 -20.21
N GLU A 517 -12.72 -24.44 -20.70
CA GLU A 517 -13.19 -24.39 -22.10
C GLU A 517 -13.81 -23.04 -22.48
N GLN A 518 -14.57 -22.43 -21.56
CA GLN A 518 -15.15 -21.08 -21.73
C GLN A 518 -14.13 -19.94 -21.88
N ASP A 519 -12.85 -20.20 -21.56
CA ASP A 519 -11.77 -19.22 -21.71
C ASP A 519 -11.04 -19.35 -23.07
N LEU A 520 -11.37 -20.38 -23.87
CA LEU A 520 -10.80 -20.58 -25.21
C LEU A 520 -11.48 -19.66 -26.22
N ILE A 521 -10.82 -18.56 -26.56
CA ILE A 521 -11.27 -17.63 -27.59
C ILE A 521 -10.93 -18.14 -28.99
N TYR A 522 -11.80 -17.90 -29.97
CA TYR A 522 -11.69 -18.41 -31.35
C TYR A 522 -11.58 -19.94 -31.49
N GLN A 523 -12.04 -20.69 -30.49
CA GLN A 523 -11.89 -22.15 -30.45
C GLN A 523 -12.44 -22.86 -31.69
N ASP A 524 -13.67 -22.52 -32.08
CA ASP A 524 -14.34 -23.17 -33.22
C ASP A 524 -13.64 -22.85 -34.54
N GLU A 525 -13.31 -21.57 -34.76
CA GLU A 525 -12.60 -21.08 -35.95
C GLU A 525 -11.22 -21.74 -36.09
N LEU A 526 -10.41 -21.75 -35.03
CA LEU A 526 -9.08 -22.34 -35.05
C LEU A 526 -9.12 -23.87 -35.20
N SER A 527 -10.11 -24.53 -34.59
CA SER A 527 -10.29 -25.98 -34.72
C SER A 527 -10.71 -26.38 -36.13
N GLU A 528 -11.63 -25.63 -36.74
CA GLU A 528 -12.04 -25.83 -38.13
C GLU A 528 -10.88 -25.56 -39.10
N LEU A 529 -10.13 -24.48 -38.87
CA LEU A 529 -8.95 -24.15 -39.66
C LEU A 529 -7.89 -25.25 -39.61
N SER A 530 -7.64 -25.83 -38.43
CA SER A 530 -6.68 -26.93 -38.27
C SER A 530 -7.15 -28.23 -38.93
N ARG A 531 -8.47 -28.51 -38.96
CA ARG A 531 -9.01 -29.66 -39.71
C ARG A 531 -8.89 -29.49 -41.22
N ASN A 532 -9.08 -28.27 -41.71
CA ASN A 532 -9.15 -27.97 -43.13
C ASN A 532 -7.78 -27.65 -43.76
N ASN A 533 -6.78 -27.28 -42.95
CA ASN A 533 -5.46 -26.90 -43.45
C ASN A 533 -4.36 -27.82 -42.89
N LYS A 534 -3.75 -28.63 -43.77
CA LYS A 534 -2.67 -29.56 -43.41
C LYS A 534 -1.39 -28.86 -42.90
N LYS A 535 -1.21 -27.57 -43.19
CA LYS A 535 -0.08 -26.78 -42.66
C LYS A 535 -0.28 -26.38 -41.20
N PHE A 536 -1.50 -26.45 -40.65
CA PHE A 536 -1.84 -25.86 -39.36
C PHE A 536 -2.32 -26.90 -38.35
N THR A 537 -1.64 -26.96 -37.21
CA THR A 537 -2.01 -27.78 -36.06
C THR A 537 -2.38 -26.90 -34.88
N TYR A 538 -3.62 -26.97 -34.43
CA TYR A 538 -4.09 -26.27 -33.24
C TYR A 538 -4.17 -27.21 -32.03
N ILE A 539 -3.55 -26.80 -30.91
CA ILE A 539 -3.47 -27.57 -29.67
C ILE A 539 -4.01 -26.73 -28.50
N PRO A 540 -5.33 -26.71 -28.29
CA PRO A 540 -5.91 -26.07 -27.12
C PRO A 540 -5.50 -26.83 -25.86
N THR A 541 -5.03 -26.11 -24.84
CA THR A 541 -4.48 -26.68 -23.61
C THR A 541 -5.17 -26.06 -22.40
N LEU A 542 -5.74 -26.90 -21.53
CA LEU A 542 -6.45 -26.44 -20.34
C LEU A 542 -5.69 -26.78 -19.05
N SER A 543 -5.50 -25.77 -18.21
CA SER A 543 -4.88 -25.93 -16.88
C SER A 543 -5.87 -26.41 -15.80
N ARG A 544 -7.18 -26.23 -16.03
CA ARG A 544 -8.27 -26.68 -15.16
C ARG A 544 -9.43 -27.25 -16.01
N PRO A 545 -9.19 -28.36 -16.74
CA PRO A 545 -10.19 -28.95 -17.62
C PRO A 545 -11.39 -29.49 -16.82
N GLU A 546 -12.56 -29.50 -17.47
CA GLU A 546 -13.70 -30.31 -17.00
C GLU A 546 -13.45 -31.80 -17.29
N LYS A 547 -14.26 -32.70 -16.71
CA LYS A 547 -14.00 -34.16 -16.80
C LYS A 547 -14.13 -34.67 -18.23
N GLU A 548 -14.92 -33.99 -19.04
CA GLU A 548 -15.27 -34.30 -20.41
C GLU A 548 -14.20 -33.83 -21.41
N TRP A 549 -13.22 -33.04 -20.98
CA TRP A 549 -12.17 -32.53 -21.85
C TRP A 549 -11.19 -33.62 -22.30
N LEU A 550 -11.21 -33.92 -23.59
CA LEU A 550 -10.34 -34.92 -24.22
C LEU A 550 -9.04 -34.33 -24.81
N GLY A 551 -8.88 -33.00 -24.77
CA GLY A 551 -7.72 -32.30 -25.32
C GLY A 551 -6.50 -32.29 -24.40
N ALA A 552 -5.51 -31.46 -24.73
CA ALA A 552 -4.29 -31.34 -23.95
C ALA A 552 -4.57 -30.72 -22.56
N GLN A 553 -3.91 -31.25 -21.53
CA GLN A 553 -4.10 -30.83 -20.14
C GLN A 553 -2.78 -30.31 -19.54
N GLY A 554 -2.88 -29.32 -18.66
CA GLY A 554 -1.76 -28.69 -17.99
C GLY A 554 -1.45 -27.30 -18.54
N TYR A 555 -0.16 -26.98 -18.67
CA TYR A 555 0.30 -25.68 -19.16
C TYR A 555 0.95 -25.83 -20.54
N GLY A 556 0.80 -24.81 -21.40
CA GLY A 556 1.23 -24.85 -22.80
C GLY A 556 2.71 -25.19 -22.98
N GLN A 557 3.59 -24.70 -22.11
CA GLN A 557 5.03 -25.02 -22.12
C GLN A 557 5.32 -26.51 -21.91
N LYS A 558 4.52 -27.22 -21.10
CA LYS A 558 4.67 -28.68 -20.89
C LYS A 558 4.17 -29.46 -22.09
N VAL A 559 3.09 -28.99 -22.72
CA VAL A 559 2.59 -29.58 -23.96
C VAL A 559 3.61 -29.39 -25.07
N LEU A 560 4.25 -28.23 -25.14
CA LEU A 560 5.35 -27.99 -26.06
C LEU A 560 6.52 -28.96 -25.82
N GLU A 561 6.94 -29.14 -24.57
CA GLU A 561 8.00 -30.08 -24.20
C GLU A 561 7.71 -31.51 -24.68
N MET A 562 6.50 -32.01 -24.42
CA MET A 562 6.09 -33.36 -24.81
C MET A 562 6.06 -33.55 -26.33
N ASN A 563 5.85 -32.48 -27.10
CA ASN A 563 5.74 -32.52 -28.55
C ASN A 563 6.99 -32.03 -29.28
N LEU A 564 8.04 -31.59 -28.55
CA LEU A 564 9.21 -30.94 -29.14
C LEU A 564 9.92 -31.84 -30.16
N SER A 565 9.99 -33.14 -29.87
CA SER A 565 10.58 -34.16 -30.74
C SER A 565 9.81 -34.41 -32.03
N SER A 566 8.51 -34.05 -32.06
CA SER A 566 7.64 -34.23 -33.23
C SER A 566 7.65 -33.03 -34.18
N LEU A 567 8.31 -31.92 -33.79
CA LEU A 567 8.40 -30.69 -34.60
C LEU A 567 9.43 -30.78 -35.74
N GLY A 568 10.20 -31.86 -35.85
CA GLY A 568 11.19 -32.06 -36.90
C GLY A 568 12.49 -31.29 -36.64
N ASP A 569 13.02 -30.60 -37.67
CA ASP A 569 14.25 -29.82 -37.57
C ASP A 569 14.02 -28.52 -36.80
N ILE A 570 14.29 -28.56 -35.50
CA ILE A 570 14.11 -27.45 -34.56
C ILE A 570 14.98 -26.24 -34.95
N SER A 571 16.11 -26.44 -35.66
CA SER A 571 16.99 -25.33 -36.07
C SER A 571 16.32 -24.39 -37.08
N LYS A 572 15.35 -24.90 -37.85
CA LYS A 572 14.54 -24.15 -38.82
C LYS A 572 13.20 -23.68 -38.26
N THR A 573 12.97 -23.89 -36.96
CA THR A 573 11.72 -23.56 -36.30
C THR A 573 11.83 -22.23 -35.56
N GLY A 574 10.92 -21.31 -35.87
CA GLY A 574 10.76 -20.05 -35.12
C GLY A 574 9.74 -20.21 -34.00
N PHE A 575 10.09 -19.79 -32.78
CA PHE A 575 9.20 -19.83 -31.62
C PHE A 575 8.71 -18.41 -31.30
N TYR A 576 7.38 -18.24 -31.29
CA TYR A 576 6.72 -16.95 -31.07
C TYR A 576 5.81 -17.05 -29.85
N LEU A 577 6.14 -16.29 -28.81
CA LEU A 577 5.53 -16.41 -27.49
C LEU A 577 4.80 -15.11 -27.12
N CYS A 578 3.57 -15.21 -26.63
CA CYS A 578 2.88 -14.05 -26.10
C CYS A 578 1.86 -14.45 -25.03
N GLY A 579 1.90 -13.80 -23.87
CA GLY A 579 0.97 -14.09 -22.78
C GLY A 579 1.49 -13.65 -21.41
N PRO A 580 1.05 -14.29 -20.32
CA PRO A 580 1.52 -13.97 -18.97
C PRO A 580 3.04 -14.18 -18.83
N GLN A 581 3.73 -13.27 -18.14
CA GLN A 581 5.19 -13.29 -17.96
C GLN A 581 5.74 -14.67 -17.53
N GLY A 582 5.11 -15.29 -16.51
CA GLY A 582 5.56 -16.60 -16.02
C GLY A 582 5.50 -17.71 -17.08
N MET A 583 4.53 -17.67 -18.01
CA MET A 583 4.47 -18.61 -19.13
C MET A 583 5.62 -18.37 -20.10
N MET A 584 5.90 -17.11 -20.43
CA MET A 584 6.97 -16.75 -21.38
C MET A 584 8.34 -17.13 -20.80
N ASP A 585 8.63 -16.77 -19.55
CA ASP A 585 9.90 -17.07 -18.89
C ASP A 585 10.18 -18.58 -18.83
N GLU A 586 9.18 -19.37 -18.41
CA GLU A 586 9.30 -20.84 -18.36
C GLU A 586 9.50 -21.43 -19.76
N THR A 587 8.77 -20.95 -20.76
CA THR A 587 8.91 -21.43 -22.14
C THR A 587 10.30 -21.09 -22.71
N ILE A 588 10.79 -19.87 -22.50
CA ILE A 588 12.13 -19.45 -22.96
C ILE A 588 13.21 -20.30 -22.27
N ALA A 589 13.09 -20.54 -20.97
CA ALA A 589 14.03 -21.39 -20.24
C ALA A 589 14.02 -22.83 -20.77
N LEU A 590 12.84 -23.38 -21.06
CA LEU A 590 12.66 -24.71 -21.63
C LEU A 590 13.31 -24.83 -23.00
N LEU A 591 13.07 -23.87 -23.89
CA LEU A 591 13.64 -23.86 -25.24
C LEU A 591 15.17 -23.78 -25.20
N LYS A 592 15.72 -22.93 -24.32
CA LYS A 592 17.18 -22.83 -24.09
C LYS A 592 17.77 -24.13 -23.57
N ALA A 593 17.09 -24.81 -22.64
CA ALA A 593 17.55 -26.09 -22.12
C ALA A 593 17.64 -27.19 -23.21
N HIS A 594 16.82 -27.06 -24.27
CA HIS A 594 16.83 -27.95 -25.43
C HIS A 594 17.76 -27.45 -26.57
N GLY A 595 18.61 -26.46 -26.31
CA GLY A 595 19.63 -26.00 -27.26
C GLY A 595 19.14 -25.05 -28.35
N ILE A 596 17.95 -24.45 -28.19
CA ILE A 596 17.40 -23.51 -29.16
C ILE A 596 18.08 -22.14 -28.99
N GLU A 597 18.57 -21.58 -30.10
CA GLU A 597 19.22 -20.28 -30.10
C GLU A 597 18.25 -19.14 -29.80
N ASN A 598 18.71 -18.11 -29.11
CA ASN A 598 17.92 -16.90 -28.84
C ASN A 598 17.42 -16.22 -30.11
N SER A 599 18.17 -16.34 -31.21
CA SER A 599 17.81 -15.81 -32.53
C SER A 599 16.50 -16.41 -33.05
N ASN A 600 16.10 -17.60 -32.62
CA ASN A 600 14.91 -18.32 -33.06
C ASN A 600 13.74 -18.18 -32.08
N ILE A 601 13.90 -17.42 -30.99
CA ILE A 601 12.87 -17.19 -29.98
C ILE A 601 12.50 -15.72 -29.99
N SER A 602 11.25 -15.43 -30.35
CA SER A 602 10.67 -14.09 -30.32
C SER A 602 9.52 -14.07 -29.30
N PHE A 603 9.37 -12.97 -28.58
CA PHE A 603 8.28 -12.82 -27.62
C PHE A 603 7.79 -11.37 -27.57
N ASP A 604 6.51 -11.20 -27.26
CA ASP A 604 5.88 -9.89 -27.03
C ASP A 604 5.38 -9.81 -25.58
N ASP A 605 5.86 -8.82 -24.85
CA ASP A 605 5.60 -8.64 -23.42
C ASP A 605 4.61 -7.48 -23.19
N PHE A 606 3.53 -7.80 -22.48
CA PHE A 606 2.42 -6.89 -22.16
C PHE A 606 2.59 -6.18 -20.80
N SER A 607 3.78 -6.25 -20.18
CA SER A 607 4.08 -5.74 -18.84
C SER A 607 4.15 -4.22 -18.70
#